data_AF-A0A7S3QG59-F1
#
_entry.id   AF-A0A7S3QG59-F1
#
_cell.length_a   1.000
_cell.length_b   1.000
_cell.length_c   1.000
_cell.angle_alpha   90.00
_cell.angle_beta   90.00
_cell.angle_gamma   90.00
#
_symmetry.space_group_name_H-M   'P 1'
#
loop_
_entity.id
_entity.type
_entity.pdbx_description
1 polymer ?
#
loop_
_entity_poly.entity_id
_entity_poly.type
_entity_poly.pdbx_seq_one_letter_code
_entity_poly.pdbx_strand_id
1 'polypeptide(L)'
;GCTSLASTKFPASLESIGESVFRGCTSLALIELPASLESIGSYAFQGCTSLASIELPASLETIGDSAFYGCTSLTSIELPASLESIGDSAFYGCTSLWM
;
A
#
# COMPACT_ATOMS: atom_id res chain seq x y z
N GLY A 1 14.94 -1.53 1.44
CA GLY A 1 13.97 -0.51 1.89
C GLY A 1 14.58 0.87 1.77
N CYS A 2 13.84 1.81 1.20
CA CYS A 2 14.21 3.22 1.15
C CYS A 2 13.84 3.87 2.49
N THR A 3 14.72 3.76 3.49
CA THR A 3 14.44 4.18 4.89
C THR A 3 14.40 5.70 5.09
N SER A 4 14.57 6.50 4.04
CA SER A 4 14.50 7.97 4.09
C SER A 4 13.47 8.58 3.13
N LEU A 5 12.69 7.75 2.43
CA LEU A 5 11.70 8.22 1.48
C LEU A 5 10.45 8.70 2.23
N ALA A 6 10.31 10.01 2.36
CA ALA A 6 9.20 10.62 3.09
C ALA A 6 7.96 10.93 2.20
N SER A 7 8.15 11.01 0.87
CA SER A 7 7.08 11.27 -0.09
C SER A 7 7.53 10.89 -1.51
N THR A 8 6.61 10.34 -2.31
CA THR A 8 6.81 10.05 -3.73
C THR A 8 5.76 10.75 -4.56
N LYS A 9 6.19 11.51 -5.57
CA LYS A 9 5.29 11.99 -6.63
C LYS A 9 5.28 10.96 -7.75
N PHE A 10 4.13 10.34 -7.99
CA PHE A 10 3.94 9.46 -9.13
C PHE A 10 3.49 10.24 -10.36
N PRO A 11 3.81 9.74 -11.58
CA PRO A 11 3.18 10.25 -12.78
C PRO A 11 1.68 9.92 -12.74
N ALA A 12 0.87 10.82 -13.29
CA ALA A 12 -0.60 10.68 -13.32
C ALA A 12 -1.10 9.50 -14.19
N SER A 13 -0.21 8.86 -14.94
CA SER A 13 -0.48 7.69 -15.79
C SER A 13 0.10 6.39 -15.22
N LEU A 14 0.49 6.36 -13.94
CA LEU A 14 0.98 5.14 -13.33
C LEU A 14 -0.20 4.20 -13.05
N GLU A 15 -0.19 3.04 -13.68
CA GLU A 15 -1.26 2.04 -13.56
C GLU A 15 -0.93 0.94 -12.55
N SER A 16 0.36 0.73 -12.25
CA SER A 16 0.79 -0.34 -11.34
C SER A 16 1.95 0.08 -10.41
N ILE A 17 1.88 -0.40 -9.17
CA ILE A 17 3.03 -0.47 -8.27
C ILE A 17 3.51 -1.91 -8.28
N GLY A 18 4.75 -2.13 -8.73
CA GLY A 18 5.33 -3.47 -8.85
C GLY A 18 5.61 -4.15 -7.50
N GLU A 19 6.06 -5.40 -7.60
CA GLU A 19 6.45 -6.22 -6.44
C GLU A 19 7.53 -5.54 -5.59
N SER A 20 7.35 -5.54 -4.27
CA SER A 20 8.34 -5.08 -3.29
C SER A 20 8.85 -3.64 -3.43
N VAL A 21 8.24 -2.77 -4.25
CA VAL A 21 8.78 -1.42 -4.58
C VAL A 21 9.07 -0.57 -3.34
N PHE A 22 8.19 -0.60 -2.34
CA PHE A 22 8.33 0.11 -1.06
C PHE A 22 8.64 -0.82 0.12
N ARG A 23 9.04 -2.06 -0.14
CA ARG A 23 9.32 -3.05 0.92
C ARG A 23 10.36 -2.52 1.92
N GLY A 24 9.96 -2.48 3.19
CA GLY A 24 10.77 -2.03 4.31
C GLY A 24 11.08 -0.53 4.30
N CYS A 25 10.26 0.30 3.66
CA CYS A 25 10.34 1.76 3.79
C CYS A 25 9.77 2.19 5.16
N THR A 26 10.53 1.91 6.22
CA THR A 26 10.08 2.11 7.61
C THR A 26 9.81 3.56 8.00
N SER A 27 10.29 4.54 7.23
CA SER A 27 10.02 5.97 7.43
C SER A 27 8.93 6.53 6.50
N LEU A 28 8.37 5.71 5.60
CA LEU A 28 7.26 6.11 4.74
C LEU A 28 6.00 6.24 5.59
N ALA A 29 5.65 7.47 5.96
CA ALA A 29 4.47 7.75 6.78
C ALA A 29 3.21 8.04 5.95
N LEU A 30 3.40 8.60 4.75
CA LEU A 30 2.33 9.01 3.84
C LEU A 30 2.75 8.72 2.40
N ILE A 31 1.79 8.27 1.59
CA ILE A 31 1.97 8.10 0.16
C ILE A 31 0.69 8.53 -0.57
N GLU A 32 0.85 9.38 -1.58
CA GLU A 32 -0.25 9.78 -2.47
C GLU A 32 -0.23 8.84 -3.67
N LEU A 33 -1.29 8.06 -3.88
CA LEU A 33 -1.42 7.17 -5.03
C LEU A 33 -2.11 7.91 -6.19
N PRO A 34 -1.68 7.71 -7.45
CA PRO A 34 -2.32 8.34 -8.60
C PRO A 34 -3.70 7.73 -8.85
N ALA A 35 -4.64 8.55 -9.32
CA ALA A 35 -6.02 8.13 -9.60
C ALA A 35 -6.17 7.11 -10.74
N SER A 36 -5.09 6.84 -11.50
CA SER A 36 -5.02 5.81 -12.53
C SER A 36 -4.52 4.45 -12.04
N LEU A 37 -4.18 4.31 -10.75
CA LEU A 37 -3.56 3.10 -10.25
C LEU A 37 -4.59 1.96 -10.18
N GLU A 38 -4.31 0.87 -10.87
CA GLU A 38 -5.18 -0.31 -10.98
C GLU A 38 -4.66 -1.49 -10.15
N SER A 39 -3.35 -1.55 -9.90
CA SER A 39 -2.74 -2.68 -9.18
C SER A 39 -1.63 -2.30 -8.20
N ILE A 40 -1.63 -3.01 -7.06
CA ILE A 40 -0.54 -3.02 -6.08
C ILE A 40 0.02 -4.44 -6.01
N GLY A 41 1.29 -4.62 -6.37
CA GLY A 41 1.95 -5.92 -6.41
C GLY A 41 2.24 -6.52 -5.04
N SER A 42 2.61 -7.80 -5.04
CA SER A 42 2.96 -8.52 -3.82
C SER A 42 4.10 -7.85 -3.05
N TYR A 43 4.00 -7.86 -1.73
CA TYR A 43 4.97 -7.23 -0.80
C TYR A 43 5.24 -5.74 -1.02
N ALA A 44 4.46 -5.03 -1.86
CA ALA A 44 4.77 -3.67 -2.30
C ALA A 44 5.07 -2.71 -1.14
N PHE A 45 4.32 -2.79 -0.05
CA PHE A 45 4.46 -1.99 1.17
C PHE A 45 4.82 -2.84 2.40
N GLN A 46 5.28 -4.08 2.22
CA GLN A 46 5.60 -4.96 3.35
C GLN A 46 6.61 -4.28 4.29
N GLY A 47 6.27 -4.20 5.58
CA GLY A 47 7.13 -3.63 6.61
C GLY A 47 7.27 -2.11 6.56
N CYS A 48 6.35 -1.39 5.90
CA CYS A 48 6.23 0.06 6.02
C CYS A 48 5.64 0.44 7.39
N THR A 49 6.43 0.26 8.45
CA THR A 49 5.95 0.34 9.84
C THR A 49 5.44 1.72 10.25
N SER A 50 5.83 2.80 9.57
CA SER A 50 5.34 4.17 9.86
C SER A 50 4.11 4.57 9.01
N LEU A 51 3.70 3.75 8.04
CA LEU A 51 2.56 4.08 7.17
C LEU A 51 1.28 4.06 8.00
N ALA A 52 0.76 5.23 8.32
CA ALA A 52 -0.37 5.38 9.24
C ALA A 52 -1.72 5.37 8.51
N SER A 53 -1.74 5.93 7.29
CA SER A 53 -2.90 5.97 6.41
C SER A 53 -2.47 5.82 4.95
N ILE A 54 -3.36 5.26 4.15
CA ILE A 54 -3.23 5.22 2.69
C ILE A 54 -4.61 5.37 2.07
N GLU A 55 -4.73 6.29 1.11
CA GLU A 55 -5.94 6.45 0.32
C GLU A 55 -5.81 5.58 -0.94
N LEU A 56 -6.67 4.56 -1.05
CA LEU A 56 -6.71 3.70 -2.23
C LEU A 56 -7.56 4.37 -3.32
N PRO A 57 -7.04 4.50 -4.56
CA PRO A 57 -7.77 5.17 -5.63
C PRO A 57 -8.98 4.33 -6.07
N ALA A 58 -10.02 5.01 -6.55
CA ALA A 58 -11.26 4.37 -7.01
C ALA A 58 -11.08 3.45 -8.23
N SER A 59 -9.94 3.50 -8.91
CA SER A 59 -9.55 2.61 -10.01
C SER A 59 -8.88 1.32 -9.55
N LEU A 60 -8.56 1.15 -8.26
CA LEU A 60 -7.75 0.03 -7.80
C LEU A 60 -8.54 -1.28 -7.84
N GLU A 61 -8.08 -2.21 -8.67
CA GLU A 61 -8.72 -3.51 -8.90
C GLU A 61 -8.05 -4.64 -8.11
N THR A 62 -6.73 -4.55 -7.88
CA THR A 62 -5.97 -5.66 -7.28
C THR A 62 -4.97 -5.23 -6.21
N ILE A 63 -4.94 -5.99 -5.11
CA ILE A 63 -3.91 -5.94 -4.06
C ILE A 63 -3.24 -7.31 -3.97
N GLY A 64 -1.92 -7.37 -4.19
CA GLY A 64 -1.15 -8.61 -4.18
C GLY A 64 -0.87 -9.19 -2.80
N ASP A 65 -0.28 -10.38 -2.79
CA ASP A 65 0.02 -11.13 -1.57
C ASP A 65 0.91 -10.33 -0.62
N SER A 66 0.54 -10.29 0.66
CA SER A 66 1.31 -9.61 1.70
C SER A 66 1.66 -8.14 1.38
N ALA A 67 0.90 -7.48 0.51
CA ALA A 67 1.20 -6.13 0.03
C ALA A 67 1.42 -5.11 1.16
N PHE A 68 0.65 -5.19 2.25
CA PHE A 68 0.77 -4.34 3.44
C PHE A 68 1.19 -5.14 4.68
N TYR A 69 1.79 -6.31 4.51
CA TYR A 69 2.19 -7.18 5.63
C TYR A 69 3.08 -6.40 6.61
N GLY A 70 2.71 -6.40 7.89
CA GLY A 70 3.48 -5.75 8.95
C GLY A 70 3.50 -4.22 8.90
N CYS A 71 2.54 -3.57 8.22
CA CYS A 71 2.30 -2.13 8.33
C CYS A 71 1.67 -1.81 9.70
N THR A 72 2.47 -1.88 10.75
CA THR A 72 1.99 -1.85 12.15
C THR A 72 1.30 -0.56 12.56
N SER A 73 1.61 0.57 11.93
CA SER A 73 0.96 1.87 12.21
C SER A 73 -0.30 2.12 11.40
N LEU A 74 -0.63 1.28 10.41
CA LEU A 74 -1.78 1.50 9.55
C LEU A 74 -3.06 1.35 10.38
N THR A 75 -3.77 2.46 10.57
CA THR A 75 -4.94 2.48 11.45
C THR A 75 -6.24 2.24 10.72
N SER A 76 -6.36 2.67 9.47
CA SER A 76 -7.59 2.56 8.69
C SER A 76 -7.26 2.39 7.21
N ILE A 77 -8.10 1.62 6.52
CA ILE A 77 -8.05 1.51 5.07
C ILE A 77 -9.48 1.40 4.52
N GLU A 78 -9.81 2.23 3.55
CA GLU A 78 -11.07 2.14 2.82
C GLU A 78 -10.80 1.36 1.52
N LEU A 79 -11.53 0.25 1.34
CA LEU A 79 -11.42 -0.57 0.14
C LEU A 79 -12.33 0.01 -0.95
N PRO A 80 -11.80 0.32 -2.15
CA PRO A 80 -12.60 0.89 -3.21
C PRO A 80 -13.58 -0.15 -3.78
N ALA A 81 -14.72 0.33 -4.29
CA ALA A 81 -15.77 -0.54 -4.83
C ALA A 81 -15.37 -1.33 -6.09
N SER A 82 -14.31 -0.89 -6.78
CA SER A 82 -13.70 -1.56 -7.92
C SER A 82 -12.78 -2.72 -7.54
N LEU A 83 -12.45 -2.89 -6.26
CA LEU A 83 -11.49 -3.89 -5.82
C LEU A 83 -12.04 -5.30 -6.07
N GLU A 84 -11.37 -6.04 -6.95
CA GLU A 84 -11.78 -7.38 -7.37
C GLU A 84 -11.05 -8.48 -6.59
N SER A 85 -9.81 -8.23 -6.17
CA SER A 85 -8.96 -9.23 -5.53
C SER A 85 -8.04 -8.67 -4.45
N ILE A 86 -7.93 -9.42 -3.35
CA ILE A 86 -6.98 -9.20 -2.26
C ILE A 86 -6.20 -10.50 -2.07
N GLY A 87 -4.88 -10.41 -2.20
CA GLY A 87 -3.95 -11.52 -2.05
C GLY A 87 -3.81 -11.99 -0.61
N ASP A 88 -3.18 -13.16 -0.46
CA ASP A 88 -3.04 -13.83 0.82
C ASP A 88 -2.22 -12.97 1.79
N SER A 89 -2.69 -12.87 3.03
CA SER A 89 -2.03 -12.13 4.10
C SER A 89 -1.75 -10.65 3.76
N ALA A 90 -2.47 -10.04 2.80
CA ALA A 90 -2.24 -8.66 2.36
C ALA A 90 -2.12 -7.66 3.52
N PHE A 91 -2.90 -7.84 4.59
CA PHE A 91 -2.90 -6.99 5.79
C PHE A 91 -2.46 -7.72 7.06
N TYR A 92 -1.80 -8.89 6.95
CA TYR A 92 -1.36 -9.62 8.12
C TYR A 92 -0.32 -8.82 8.90
N GLY A 93 -0.48 -8.74 10.23
CA GLY A 93 0.42 -7.97 11.08
C GLY A 93 0.20 -6.45 11.05
N CYS A 94 -0.86 -5.96 10.39
CA CYS A 94 -1.35 -4.58 10.56
C CYS A 94 -2.04 -4.43 11.93
N THR A 95 -1.26 -4.44 13.01
CA THR A 95 -1.76 -4.55 14.39
C THR A 95 -2.62 -3.38 14.85
N SER A 96 -2.49 -2.21 14.21
CA SER A 96 -3.30 -1.02 14.52
C SER A 96 -4.55 -0.88 13.66
N LEU A 97 -4.76 -1.78 12.70
CA LEU A 97 -5.95 -1.77 11.86
C LEU A 97 -7.15 -2.22 12.70
N TRP A 98 -7.96 -1.25 13.12
CA TRP A 98 -9.25 -1.54 13.74
C TRP A 98 -10.20 -1.87 12.58
N MET A 99 -10.49 -3.15 12.40
CA MET A 99 -11.58 -3.62 11.55
C MET A 99 -12.83 -3.82 12.40
#